data_AF-A0A1Y5DVS9-F1
#
_entry.id   AF-A0A1Y5DVS9-F1
#
_cell.length_a   1.000
_cell.length_b   1.000
_cell.length_c   1.000
_cell.angle_alpha   90.00
_cell.angle_beta   90.00
_cell.angle_gamma   90.00
#
_symmetry.space_group_name_H-M   'P 1'
#
loop_
_entity.id
_entity.type
_entity.pdbx_description
1 polymer ?
#
loop_
_entity_poly.entity_id
_entity_poly.type
_entity_poly.pdbx_seq_one_letter_code
_entity_poly.pdbx_strand_id
1 'polypeptide(L)'
;MKRYRHYKRDRAIILSCFGSIIEQQKYLDLKKLVEETYPKTDVFLSFSSRMVLKYVIKEGLDYKNLPQVLADVDMMGYKHIIVSSINLFPTDEHAVLQNIVNGFNQFSLSHIRYTDAILTKTKESTLFLKNLDDAVTKEETANLYIIHGTPRLETQGIDSITYAHQFLEEIGASNYACSLEGSFPFYAMKETIIRNMKKDGVKKVQIIPMLLVSGNHYEKDMFEIRDDLSGDFEVTVVPTITEADRFNLIEIKDVQKIILQNIKEEIAKSGI
;
A
#
# COMPACT_ATOMS: atom_id res chain seq x y z
N MET A 1 -2.10 -40.75 -12.00
CA MET A 1 -3.02 -39.81 -12.69
C MET A 1 -2.18 -38.87 -13.53
N LYS A 2 -2.15 -39.01 -14.87
CA LYS A 2 -1.49 -38.02 -15.74
C LYS A 2 -2.32 -36.74 -15.65
N ARG A 3 -1.91 -35.79 -14.80
CA ARG A 3 -2.49 -34.44 -14.83
C ARG A 3 -2.14 -33.88 -16.20
N TYR A 4 -3.12 -33.83 -17.11
CA TYR A 4 -2.94 -33.18 -18.40
C TYR A 4 -2.45 -31.75 -18.12
N ARG A 5 -1.22 -31.43 -18.53
CA ARG A 5 -0.69 -30.08 -18.47
C ARG A 5 -1.52 -29.22 -19.41
N HIS A 6 -2.54 -28.55 -18.86
CA HIS A 6 -3.42 -27.65 -19.60
C HIS A 6 -2.86 -26.22 -19.66
N TYR A 7 -1.54 -26.03 -19.71
CA TYR A 7 -1.02 -24.67 -19.89
C TYR A 7 -1.30 -24.21 -21.32
N LYS A 8 -2.32 -23.37 -21.45
CA LYS A 8 -2.73 -22.77 -22.73
C LYS A 8 -2.26 -21.33 -22.85
N ARG A 9 -1.82 -20.74 -21.73
CA ARG A 9 -1.43 -19.34 -21.62
C ARG A 9 -0.07 -19.24 -20.93
N ASP A 10 0.71 -18.24 -21.31
CA ASP A 10 2.08 -18.09 -20.81
C ASP A 10 2.09 -17.51 -19.39
N ARG A 11 1.62 -16.27 -19.22
CA ARG A 11 1.73 -15.53 -17.97
C ARG A 11 0.46 -14.76 -17.59
N ALA A 12 0.18 -14.74 -16.30
CA ALA A 12 -0.80 -13.84 -15.68
C ALA A 12 -0.15 -13.02 -14.56
N ILE A 13 -0.65 -11.81 -14.34
CA ILE A 13 -0.36 -11.00 -13.15
C ILE A 13 -1.67 -10.80 -12.39
N ILE A 14 -1.65 -11.03 -11.08
CA ILE A 14 -2.76 -10.73 -10.17
C ILE A 14 -2.30 -9.60 -9.25
N LEU A 15 -2.94 -8.44 -9.34
CA LEU A 15 -2.76 -7.35 -8.39
C LEU A 15 -3.59 -7.64 -7.15
N SER A 16 -2.93 -7.93 -6.03
CA SER A 16 -3.56 -8.22 -4.75
C SER A 16 -3.62 -6.95 -3.91
N CYS A 17 -4.81 -6.36 -3.86
CA CYS A 17 -5.06 -5.05 -3.25
C CYS A 17 -5.88 -5.20 -1.95
N PHE A 18 -5.78 -4.24 -1.04
CA PHE A 18 -6.70 -4.17 0.10
C PHE A 18 -8.15 -3.93 -0.37
N GLY A 19 -8.31 -2.96 -1.29
CA GLY A 19 -9.59 -2.54 -1.84
C GLY A 19 -10.10 -1.25 -1.20
N SER A 20 -10.87 -0.48 -1.95
CA SER A 20 -11.51 0.76 -1.48
C SER A 20 -12.90 0.86 -2.07
N ILE A 21 -13.83 1.46 -1.31
CA ILE A 21 -15.18 1.80 -1.79
C ILE A 21 -15.15 3.11 -2.58
N ILE A 22 -14.38 4.10 -2.13
CA ILE A 22 -14.35 5.44 -2.72
C ILE A 22 -13.38 5.51 -3.90
N GLU A 23 -12.17 5.00 -3.69
CA GLU A 23 -11.06 5.15 -4.63
C GLU A 23 -10.78 3.84 -5.39
N GLN A 24 -11.84 3.06 -5.67
CA GLN A 24 -11.70 1.81 -6.42
C GLN A 24 -11.05 2.03 -7.79
N GLN A 25 -11.37 3.16 -8.44
CA GLN A 25 -10.83 3.52 -9.76
C GLN A 25 -9.29 3.55 -9.77
N LYS A 26 -8.64 3.88 -8.65
CA LYS A 26 -7.18 3.93 -8.55
C LYS A 26 -6.52 2.57 -8.76
N TYR A 27 -7.17 1.49 -8.32
CA TYR A 27 -6.71 0.13 -8.61
C TYR A 27 -6.93 -0.28 -10.07
N LEU A 28 -7.99 0.22 -10.70
CA LEU A 28 -8.25 0.00 -12.13
C LEU A 28 -7.22 0.75 -13.01
N ASP A 29 -6.83 1.95 -12.61
CA ASP A 29 -5.82 2.73 -13.34
C ASP A 29 -4.42 2.12 -13.15
N LEU A 30 -4.10 1.62 -11.95
CA LEU A 30 -2.90 0.81 -11.74
C LEU A 30 -2.93 -0.46 -12.60
N LYS A 31 -4.08 -1.14 -12.70
CA LYS A 31 -4.24 -2.31 -13.58
C LYS A 31 -3.93 -1.96 -15.04
N LYS A 32 -4.49 -0.87 -15.56
CA LYS A 32 -4.21 -0.39 -16.94
C LYS A 32 -2.73 -0.11 -17.15
N LEU A 33 -2.07 0.56 -16.21
CA LEU A 33 -0.63 0.82 -16.27
C LEU A 33 0.18 -0.48 -16.37
N VAL A 34 -0.20 -1.51 -15.61
CA VAL A 34 0.46 -2.82 -15.65
C VAL A 34 0.19 -3.53 -16.98
N GLU A 35 -1.03 -3.44 -17.52
CA GLU A 35 -1.38 -4.00 -18.84
C GLU A 35 -0.59 -3.34 -19.97
N GLU A 36 -0.45 -2.02 -19.94
CA GLU A 36 0.35 -1.25 -20.91
C GLU A 36 1.83 -1.61 -20.82
N THR A 37 2.34 -1.83 -19.61
CA THR A 37 3.74 -2.25 -19.39
C THR A 37 3.99 -3.69 -19.85
N TYR A 38 2.99 -4.57 -19.73
CA TYR A 38 3.10 -5.98 -20.05
C TYR A 38 2.00 -6.45 -21.03
N PRO A 39 2.00 -5.99 -22.30
CA PRO A 39 0.89 -6.16 -23.24
C PRO A 39 0.61 -7.60 -23.68
N LYS A 40 1.46 -8.55 -23.30
CA LYS A 40 1.31 -10.00 -23.56
C LYS A 40 0.87 -10.79 -22.31
N THR A 41 0.50 -10.09 -21.24
CA THR A 41 0.18 -10.69 -19.95
C THR A 41 -1.22 -10.28 -19.55
N ASP A 42 -2.06 -11.26 -19.22
CA ASP A 42 -3.39 -10.98 -18.70
C ASP A 42 -3.26 -10.50 -17.24
N VAL A 43 -3.91 -9.38 -16.91
CA VAL A 43 -3.84 -8.76 -15.57
C VAL A 43 -5.19 -8.86 -14.88
N PHE A 44 -5.16 -9.30 -13.62
CA PHE A 44 -6.35 -9.50 -12.78
C PHE A 44 -6.25 -8.66 -11.51
N LEU A 45 -7.40 -8.33 -10.93
CA LEU A 45 -7.50 -7.67 -9.62
C LEU A 45 -8.08 -8.64 -8.60
N SER A 46 -7.58 -8.56 -7.37
CA SER A 46 -8.20 -9.19 -6.21
C SER A 46 -8.23 -8.22 -5.03
N PHE A 47 -9.26 -8.32 -4.20
CA PHE A 47 -9.43 -7.49 -3.00
C PHE A 47 -9.45 -8.33 -1.74
N SER A 48 -8.69 -7.93 -0.70
CA SER A 48 -8.64 -8.65 0.57
C SER A 48 -9.71 -8.20 1.57
N SER A 49 -10.16 -6.95 1.50
CA SER A 49 -11.16 -6.41 2.42
C SER A 49 -12.54 -7.02 2.21
N ARG A 50 -13.02 -7.78 3.21
CA ARG A 50 -14.37 -8.37 3.20
C ARG A 50 -15.47 -7.32 3.13
N MET A 51 -15.26 -6.15 3.74
CA MET A 51 -16.22 -5.05 3.69
C MET A 51 -16.33 -4.48 2.28
N VAL A 52 -15.19 -4.26 1.61
CA VAL A 52 -15.17 -3.82 0.20
C VAL A 52 -15.81 -4.87 -0.69
N LEU A 53 -15.45 -6.15 -0.56
CA LEU A 53 -16.05 -7.24 -1.34
C LEU A 53 -17.58 -7.32 -1.16
N LYS A 54 -18.07 -7.25 0.08
CA LYS A 54 -19.52 -7.23 0.33
C LYS A 54 -20.22 -6.05 -0.34
N TYR A 55 -19.59 -4.88 -0.31
CA TYR A 55 -20.14 -3.68 -0.94
C TYR A 55 -20.19 -3.82 -2.47
N VAL A 56 -19.06 -4.14 -3.10
CA VAL A 56 -18.97 -4.17 -4.57
C VAL A 56 -19.81 -5.29 -5.18
N ILE A 57 -19.94 -6.44 -4.51
CA ILE A 57 -20.85 -7.52 -4.92
C ILE A 57 -22.31 -7.06 -4.86
N LYS A 58 -22.69 -6.27 -3.84
CA LYS A 58 -24.03 -5.69 -3.74
C LYS A 58 -24.32 -4.69 -4.86
N GLU A 59 -23.30 -3.96 -5.31
CA GLU A 59 -23.35 -3.07 -6.48
C GLU A 59 -23.32 -3.83 -7.82
N GLY A 60 -23.30 -5.17 -7.82
CA GLY A 60 -23.30 -6.00 -9.02
C GLY A 60 -21.93 -6.17 -9.68
N LEU A 61 -20.85 -5.76 -9.01
CA LEU A 61 -19.48 -5.93 -9.50
C LEU A 61 -18.91 -7.28 -9.06
N ASP A 62 -18.39 -8.06 -10.00
CA ASP A 62 -17.79 -9.37 -9.73
C ASP A 62 -16.30 -9.23 -9.36
N TYR A 63 -16.04 -8.74 -8.14
CA TYR A 63 -14.70 -8.78 -7.55
C TYR A 63 -14.57 -9.92 -6.55
N LYS A 64 -13.38 -10.53 -6.55
CA LYS A 64 -13.06 -11.73 -5.81
C LYS A 64 -11.85 -11.52 -4.91
N ASN A 65 -11.75 -12.33 -3.86
CA ASN A 65 -10.54 -12.38 -3.05
C ASN A 65 -9.41 -13.13 -3.76
N LEU A 66 -8.19 -13.01 -3.27
CA LEU A 66 -7.01 -13.61 -3.89
C LEU A 66 -7.13 -15.14 -4.10
N PRO A 67 -7.60 -15.96 -3.13
CA PRO A 67 -7.79 -17.39 -3.35
C PRO A 67 -8.76 -17.72 -4.50
N GLN A 68 -9.86 -16.97 -4.61
CA GLN A 68 -10.83 -17.15 -5.69
C GLN A 68 -10.24 -16.78 -7.05
N VAL A 69 -9.54 -15.64 -7.15
CA VAL A 69 -8.88 -15.22 -8.40
C VAL A 69 -7.77 -16.19 -8.79
N LEU A 70 -6.96 -16.65 -7.84
CA LEU A 70 -5.93 -17.65 -8.10
C LEU A 70 -6.52 -18.97 -8.60
N ALA A 71 -7.63 -19.44 -8.04
CA ALA A 71 -8.30 -20.64 -8.51
C ALA A 71 -8.81 -20.48 -9.96
N ASP A 72 -9.43 -19.34 -10.28
CA ASP A 72 -9.89 -19.04 -11.63
C ASP A 72 -8.71 -18.97 -12.63
N VAL A 73 -7.65 -18.24 -12.28
CA VAL A 73 -6.45 -18.08 -13.12
C VAL A 73 -5.72 -19.41 -13.30
N ASP A 74 -5.57 -20.22 -12.25
CA ASP A 74 -4.98 -21.56 -12.36
C ASP A 74 -5.80 -22.47 -13.29
N MET A 75 -7.13 -22.43 -13.17
CA MET A 75 -8.04 -23.18 -14.05
C MET A 75 -7.97 -22.72 -15.52
N MET A 76 -7.72 -21.43 -15.77
CA MET A 76 -7.48 -20.91 -17.14
C MET A 76 -6.19 -21.45 -17.77
N GLY A 77 -5.29 -22.03 -16.97
CA GLY A 77 -4.09 -22.73 -17.46
C GLY A 77 -2.95 -21.77 -17.83
N TYR A 78 -2.63 -20.80 -16.97
CA TYR A 78 -1.38 -20.04 -17.11
C TYR A 78 -0.20 -20.82 -16.57
N LYS A 79 0.92 -20.81 -17.29
CA LYS A 79 2.15 -21.47 -16.84
C LYS A 79 2.84 -20.70 -15.71
N HIS A 80 2.84 -19.36 -15.80
CA HIS A 80 3.47 -18.47 -14.84
C HIS A 80 2.44 -17.50 -14.26
N ILE A 81 2.31 -17.45 -12.94
CA ILE A 81 1.36 -16.53 -12.27
C ILE A 81 2.16 -15.70 -11.28
N ILE A 82 2.06 -14.38 -11.39
CA ILE A 82 2.72 -13.44 -10.48
C ILE A 82 1.66 -12.72 -9.67
N VAL A 83 1.68 -12.92 -8.36
CA VAL A 83 0.81 -12.20 -7.42
C VAL A 83 1.56 -10.97 -6.91
N SER A 84 1.21 -9.80 -7.42
CA SER A 84 1.80 -8.54 -6.97
C SER A 84 1.13 -8.06 -5.69
N SER A 85 1.93 -7.86 -4.65
CA SER A 85 1.47 -7.32 -3.36
C SER A 85 1.31 -5.81 -3.44
N ILE A 86 0.07 -5.32 -3.48
CA ILE A 86 -0.25 -3.88 -3.43
C ILE A 86 -0.52 -3.48 -1.98
N ASN A 87 0.47 -3.76 -1.13
CA ASN A 87 0.51 -3.39 0.28
C ASN A 87 1.69 -2.42 0.48
N LEU A 88 1.48 -1.37 1.28
CA LEU A 88 2.54 -0.39 1.54
C LEU A 88 3.67 -1.03 2.35
N PHE A 89 3.32 -1.69 3.45
CA PHE A 89 4.24 -2.37 4.34
C PHE A 89 4.06 -3.90 4.25
N PRO A 90 5.10 -4.70 4.52
CA PRO A 90 5.01 -6.17 4.56
C PRO A 90 4.41 -6.67 5.88
N THR A 91 3.18 -6.25 6.21
CA THR A 91 2.43 -6.62 7.43
C THR A 91 1.59 -7.89 7.23
N ASP A 92 0.62 -8.12 8.13
CA ASP A 92 -0.26 -9.29 8.14
C ASP A 92 -0.98 -9.52 6.79
N GLU A 93 -1.41 -8.47 6.09
CA GLU A 93 -2.03 -8.58 4.76
C GLU A 93 -1.07 -9.18 3.73
N HIS A 94 0.20 -8.79 3.79
CA HIS A 94 1.24 -9.34 2.92
C HIS A 94 1.57 -10.79 3.32
N ALA A 95 1.68 -11.09 4.61
CA ALA A 95 1.92 -12.46 5.09
C ALA A 95 0.77 -13.41 4.69
N VAL A 96 -0.49 -12.95 4.73
CA VAL A 96 -1.64 -13.73 4.26
C VAL A 96 -1.53 -14.02 2.76
N LEU A 97 -1.14 -13.03 1.95
CA LEU A 97 -0.88 -13.23 0.51
C LEU A 97 0.21 -14.30 0.30
N GLN A 98 1.33 -14.21 1.00
CA GLN A 98 2.42 -15.19 0.92
C GLN A 98 1.93 -16.60 1.26
N ASN A 99 1.16 -16.75 2.36
CA ASN A 99 0.60 -18.03 2.78
C ASN A 99 -0.37 -18.61 1.75
N ILE A 100 -1.21 -17.78 1.12
CA ILE A 100 -2.11 -18.22 0.05
C ILE A 100 -1.31 -18.74 -1.15
N VAL A 101 -0.30 -17.99 -1.61
CA VAL A 101 0.53 -18.41 -2.75
C VAL A 101 1.32 -19.68 -2.43
N ASN A 102 1.92 -19.77 -1.24
CA ASN A 102 2.63 -20.97 -0.79
C ASN A 102 1.72 -22.19 -0.70
N GLY A 103 0.46 -22.00 -0.29
CA GLY A 103 -0.57 -23.03 -0.28
C GLY A 103 -0.94 -23.51 -1.67
N PHE A 104 -1.17 -22.59 -2.61
CA PHE A 104 -1.44 -22.93 -4.02
C PHE A 104 -0.28 -23.71 -4.67
N ASN A 105 0.97 -23.34 -4.37
CA ASN A 105 2.16 -24.04 -4.85
C ASN A 105 2.28 -25.49 -4.34
N GLN A 106 1.49 -25.92 -3.33
CA GLN A 106 1.48 -27.32 -2.89
C GLN A 106 0.73 -28.25 -3.86
N PHE A 107 -0.18 -27.70 -4.68
CA PHE A 107 -1.05 -28.52 -5.54
C PHE A 107 -1.16 -28.03 -6.97
N SER A 108 -1.01 -26.73 -7.22
CA SER A 108 -0.99 -26.16 -8.57
C SER A 108 0.25 -26.65 -9.31
N LEU A 109 0.11 -26.88 -10.61
CA LEU A 109 1.26 -27.14 -11.46
C LEU A 109 1.86 -25.83 -12.01
N SER A 110 1.13 -24.71 -11.91
CA SER A 110 1.58 -23.40 -12.36
C SER A 110 2.75 -22.91 -11.49
N HIS A 111 3.66 -22.14 -12.09
CA HIS A 111 4.73 -21.49 -11.34
C HIS A 111 4.18 -20.19 -10.75
N ILE A 112 3.75 -20.25 -9.49
CA ILE A 112 3.13 -19.11 -8.80
C ILE A 112 4.18 -18.43 -7.92
N ARG A 113 4.45 -17.15 -8.19
CA ARG A 113 5.34 -16.29 -7.41
C ARG A 113 4.56 -15.13 -6.83
N TYR A 114 5.10 -14.52 -5.78
CA TYR A 114 4.60 -13.25 -5.25
C TYR A 114 5.72 -12.21 -5.24
N THR A 115 5.34 -10.94 -5.31
CA THR A 115 6.28 -9.83 -5.15
C THR A 115 6.37 -9.40 -3.69
N ASP A 116 7.44 -8.69 -3.33
CA ASP A 116 7.52 -7.93 -2.08
C ASP A 116 6.40 -6.87 -1.99
N ALA A 117 6.12 -6.41 -0.77
CA ALA A 117 5.38 -5.16 -0.53
C ALA A 117 6.22 -3.94 -0.96
N ILE A 118 5.59 -2.76 -0.99
CA ILE A 118 6.21 -1.55 -1.57
C ILE A 118 7.44 -1.11 -0.76
N LEU A 119 7.32 -1.03 0.57
CA LEU A 119 8.40 -0.58 1.45
C LEU A 119 9.25 -1.71 2.03
N THR A 120 9.53 -2.74 1.25
CA THR A 120 10.36 -3.88 1.70
C THR A 120 11.86 -3.65 1.49
N LYS A 121 12.27 -3.05 0.36
CA LYS A 121 13.69 -2.91 0.01
C LYS A 121 14.23 -1.56 0.45
N THR A 122 15.32 -1.57 1.20
CA THR A 122 15.88 -0.35 1.82
C THR A 122 16.07 0.77 0.81
N LYS A 123 16.76 0.53 -0.31
CA LYS A 123 17.07 1.58 -1.29
C LYS A 123 15.81 2.27 -1.84
N GLU A 124 14.85 1.48 -2.30
CA GLU A 124 13.59 1.97 -2.87
C GLU A 124 12.73 2.67 -1.81
N SER A 125 12.64 2.11 -0.60
CA SER A 125 11.93 2.71 0.53
C SER A 125 12.52 4.06 0.92
N THR A 126 13.84 4.14 1.12
CA THR A 126 14.56 5.38 1.47
C THR A 126 14.34 6.45 0.41
N LEU A 127 14.49 6.09 -0.88
CA LEU A 127 14.32 7.04 -1.97
C LEU A 127 12.89 7.54 -2.08
N PHE A 128 11.90 6.65 -1.94
CA PHE A 128 10.50 7.04 -1.94
C PHE A 128 10.16 7.97 -0.78
N LEU A 129 10.55 7.63 0.45
CA LEU A 129 10.27 8.45 1.64
C LEU A 129 10.91 9.84 1.52
N LYS A 130 12.15 9.91 1.04
CA LYS A 130 12.83 11.19 0.80
C LYS A 130 12.12 12.01 -0.29
N ASN A 131 11.80 11.41 -1.43
CA ASN A 131 11.15 12.11 -2.54
C ASN A 131 9.74 12.57 -2.17
N LEU A 132 9.03 11.78 -1.37
CA LEU A 132 7.75 12.16 -0.81
C LEU A 132 7.90 13.40 0.07
N ASP A 133 8.84 13.38 1.02
CA ASP A 133 9.11 14.50 1.91
C ASP A 133 9.49 15.77 1.15
N ASP A 134 10.41 15.67 0.18
CA ASP A 134 10.78 16.79 -0.69
C ASP A 134 9.56 17.38 -1.43
N ALA A 135 8.61 16.53 -1.85
CA ALA A 135 7.45 16.94 -2.64
C ALA A 135 6.33 17.60 -1.82
N VAL A 136 6.17 17.21 -0.55
CA VAL A 136 5.07 17.69 0.31
C VAL A 136 5.49 18.80 1.26
N THR A 137 6.79 18.94 1.54
CA THR A 137 7.33 19.91 2.48
C THR A 137 7.08 21.34 2.01
N LYS A 138 6.66 22.19 2.95
CA LYS A 138 6.38 23.61 2.74
C LYS A 138 7.14 24.46 3.76
N GLU A 139 7.53 25.66 3.35
CA GLU A 139 8.13 26.61 4.28
C GLU A 139 7.20 26.92 5.45
N GLU A 140 7.79 27.14 6.63
CA GLU A 140 7.09 27.48 7.89
C GLU A 140 5.98 26.50 8.31
N THR A 141 5.97 25.29 7.76
CA THR A 141 4.94 24.27 8.01
C THR A 141 5.61 22.98 8.46
N ALA A 142 5.26 22.51 9.66
CA ALA A 142 5.70 21.21 10.15
C ALA A 142 4.91 20.09 9.46
N ASN A 143 5.57 18.98 9.18
CA ASN A 143 4.95 17.78 8.64
C ASN A 143 4.61 16.83 9.78
N LEU A 144 3.36 16.34 9.83
CA LEU A 144 2.97 15.24 10.70
C LEU A 144 2.60 14.04 9.84
N TYR A 145 3.51 13.07 9.74
CA TYR A 145 3.29 11.84 9.01
C TYR A 145 2.42 10.87 9.80
N ILE A 146 1.29 10.48 9.22
CA ILE A 146 0.39 9.49 9.83
C ILE A 146 0.56 8.16 9.13
N ILE A 147 1.29 7.27 9.78
CA ILE A 147 1.51 5.89 9.33
C ILE A 147 0.29 5.05 9.73
N HIS A 148 -0.16 4.10 8.93
CA HIS A 148 -1.29 3.25 9.35
C HIS A 148 -0.93 2.48 10.65
N GLY A 149 0.26 1.88 10.66
CA GLY A 149 0.74 1.05 11.75
C GLY A 149 0.27 -0.40 11.62
N THR A 150 0.37 -1.14 12.73
CA THR A 150 0.01 -2.57 12.80
C THR A 150 -0.32 -2.94 14.23
N PRO A 151 -1.37 -3.73 14.50
CA PRO A 151 -1.82 -4.03 15.86
C PRO A 151 -0.86 -4.90 16.67
N ARG A 152 0.16 -5.51 16.05
CA ARG A 152 1.08 -6.45 16.69
C ARG A 152 2.53 -5.99 16.54
N LEU A 153 3.27 -6.01 17.65
CA LEU A 153 4.73 -5.78 17.65
C LEU A 153 5.49 -6.92 16.97
N GLU A 154 4.96 -8.13 17.04
CA GLU A 154 5.51 -9.32 16.38
C GLU A 154 4.85 -9.52 15.00
N THR A 155 5.15 -8.65 14.05
CA THR A 155 4.73 -8.81 12.65
C THR A 155 5.94 -8.66 11.71
N GLN A 156 5.90 -9.34 10.56
CA GLN A 156 7.01 -9.40 9.58
C GLN A 156 7.45 -8.01 9.07
N GLY A 157 6.57 -7.00 9.15
CA GLY A 157 6.79 -5.65 8.64
C GLY A 157 7.10 -4.59 9.70
N ILE A 158 7.28 -4.96 10.98
CA ILE A 158 7.48 -3.97 12.05
C ILE A 158 8.72 -3.11 11.83
N ASP A 159 9.81 -3.68 11.33
CA ASP A 159 11.04 -2.95 11.03
C ASP A 159 10.86 -1.96 9.88
N SER A 160 10.04 -2.31 8.87
CA SER A 160 9.75 -1.41 7.75
C SER A 160 8.91 -0.21 8.20
N ILE A 161 7.92 -0.43 9.07
CA ILE A 161 7.13 0.64 9.71
C ILE A 161 8.02 1.51 10.60
N THR A 162 8.84 0.90 11.45
CA THR A 162 9.75 1.60 12.36
C THR A 162 10.78 2.41 11.59
N TYR A 163 11.34 1.84 10.52
CA TYR A 163 12.26 2.53 9.64
C TYR A 163 11.61 3.75 8.98
N ALA A 164 10.40 3.61 8.42
CA ALA A 164 9.69 4.74 7.82
C ALA A 164 9.39 5.83 8.84
N HIS A 165 8.95 5.45 10.04
CA HIS A 165 8.69 6.36 11.16
C HIS A 165 9.94 7.17 11.53
N GLN A 166 11.04 6.49 11.84
CA GLN A 166 12.31 7.11 12.24
C GLN A 166 12.93 7.93 11.11
N PHE A 167 12.99 7.37 9.89
CA PHE A 167 13.61 8.05 8.77
C PHE A 167 12.90 9.36 8.44
N LEU A 168 11.56 9.39 8.47
CA LEU A 168 10.80 10.62 8.22
C LEU A 168 11.06 11.69 9.28
N GLU A 169 11.19 11.33 10.56
CA GLU A 169 11.57 12.27 11.63
C GLU A 169 13.03 12.74 11.50
N GLU A 170 13.94 11.87 11.06
CA GLU A 170 15.37 12.19 10.93
C GLU A 170 15.68 13.11 9.74
N ILE A 171 14.98 12.99 8.61
CA ILE A 171 15.29 13.76 7.40
C ILE A 171 14.84 15.23 7.45
N GLY A 172 13.90 15.59 8.32
CA GLY A 172 13.33 16.93 8.40
C GLY A 172 13.27 17.47 9.82
N ALA A 173 13.85 18.66 10.04
CA ALA A 173 13.91 19.28 11.36
C ALA A 173 12.53 19.67 11.95
N SER A 174 11.47 19.65 11.13
CA SER A 174 10.09 19.88 11.56
C SER A 174 9.16 18.75 11.08
N ASN A 175 9.72 17.54 10.96
CA ASN A 175 8.97 16.33 10.70
C ASN A 175 8.68 15.61 12.01
N TYR A 176 7.43 15.19 12.16
CA TYR A 176 6.95 14.37 13.25
C TYR A 176 6.20 13.20 12.65
N ALA A 177 6.16 12.06 13.35
CA ALA A 177 5.41 10.93 12.87
C ALA A 177 4.71 10.18 14.00
N CYS A 178 3.56 9.60 13.69
CA CYS A 178 2.84 8.67 14.56
C CYS A 178 2.05 7.68 13.73
N SER A 179 1.45 6.68 14.39
CA SER A 179 0.56 5.73 13.73
C SER A 179 -0.93 6.02 14.00
N LEU A 180 -1.82 5.48 13.16
CA LEU A 180 -3.25 5.38 13.48
C LEU A 180 -3.49 4.31 14.54
N GLU A 181 -2.84 3.16 14.38
CA GLU A 181 -2.96 2.02 15.27
C GLU A 181 -1.61 1.34 15.53
N GLY A 182 -1.52 0.58 16.62
CA GLY A 182 -0.30 -0.18 16.92
C GLY A 182 0.76 0.62 17.65
N SER A 183 2.02 0.51 17.22
CA SER A 183 3.16 1.21 17.82
C SER A 183 3.09 2.72 17.59
N PHE A 184 3.27 3.49 18.67
CA PHE A 184 3.24 4.96 18.66
C PHE A 184 1.95 5.57 18.10
N PRO A 185 0.76 5.13 18.55
CA PRO A 185 -0.50 5.58 17.98
C PRO A 185 -0.81 7.02 18.41
N PHE A 186 -1.48 7.79 17.53
CA PHE A 186 -1.74 9.21 17.75
C PHE A 186 -2.40 9.48 19.11
N TYR A 187 -3.41 8.70 19.50
CA TYR A 187 -4.12 8.90 20.78
C TYR A 187 -3.20 8.84 22.00
N ALA A 188 -2.10 8.09 21.94
CA ALA A 188 -1.12 7.96 23.03
C ALA A 188 0.05 8.93 22.89
N MET A 189 0.33 9.39 21.66
CA MET A 189 1.45 10.26 21.34
C MET A 189 1.09 11.74 21.28
N LYS A 190 -0.20 12.09 21.17
CA LYS A 190 -0.71 13.45 20.92
C LYS A 190 -0.06 14.50 21.82
N GLU A 191 -0.09 14.31 23.14
CA GLU A 191 0.43 15.30 24.10
C GLU A 191 1.94 15.49 23.95
N THR A 192 2.66 14.44 23.59
CA THR A 192 4.11 14.50 23.36
C THR A 192 4.42 15.21 22.05
N ILE A 193 3.68 14.91 20.98
CA ILE A 193 3.81 15.56 19.68
C ILE A 193 3.53 17.07 19.80
N ILE A 194 2.41 17.45 20.43
CA ILE A 194 2.06 18.86 20.66
C ILE A 194 3.16 19.58 21.46
N ARG A 195 3.68 18.93 22.51
CA ARG A 195 4.76 19.50 23.33
C ARG A 195 6.03 19.75 22.51
N ASN A 196 6.42 18.78 21.69
CA ASN A 196 7.61 18.88 20.84
C ASN A 196 7.43 19.98 19.79
N MET A 197 6.32 19.98 19.06
CA MET A 197 5.96 21.04 18.10
C MET A 197 5.99 22.45 18.73
N LYS A 198 5.44 22.61 19.95
CA LYS A 198 5.50 23.91 20.66
C LYS A 198 6.93 24.32 21.03
N LYS A 199 7.74 23.36 21.49
CA LYS A 199 9.16 23.60 21.82
C LYS A 199 9.95 24.03 20.60
N ASP A 200 9.64 23.46 19.44
CA ASP A 200 10.30 23.73 18.16
C ASP A 200 9.73 24.99 17.47
N GLY A 201 8.76 25.67 18.11
CA GLY A 201 8.20 26.93 17.63
C GLY A 201 7.19 26.79 16.49
N VAL A 202 6.68 25.57 16.24
CA VAL A 202 5.73 25.26 15.17
C VAL A 202 4.45 26.10 15.31
N LYS A 203 3.98 26.63 14.18
CA LYS A 203 2.73 27.39 14.07
C LYS A 203 1.73 26.72 13.14
N LYS A 204 2.22 26.14 12.05
CA LYS A 204 1.43 25.44 11.03
C LYS A 204 1.82 23.97 10.99
N VAL A 205 0.83 23.10 10.89
CA VAL A 205 1.03 21.65 10.76
C VAL A 205 0.29 21.16 9.53
N GLN A 206 0.97 20.37 8.71
CA GLN A 206 0.40 19.64 7.60
C GLN A 206 0.39 18.14 7.94
N ILE A 207 -0.79 17.54 7.96
CA ILE A 207 -0.98 16.11 8.15
C ILE A 207 -0.71 15.42 6.81
N ILE A 208 0.28 14.53 6.77
CA ILE A 208 0.66 13.74 5.60
C ILE A 208 0.38 12.27 5.88
N PRO A 209 -0.72 11.75 5.35
CA PRO A 209 -1.04 10.37 5.57
C PRO A 209 -0.28 9.40 4.66
N MET A 210 0.17 8.29 5.22
CA MET A 210 0.91 7.25 4.52
C MET A 210 0.00 6.09 4.09
N LEU A 211 -1.01 6.36 3.26
CA LEU A 211 -1.93 5.35 2.71
C LEU A 211 -1.89 5.26 1.20
N LEU A 212 -1.98 4.04 0.66
CA LEU A 212 -2.08 3.82 -0.78
C LEU A 212 -3.33 4.44 -1.39
N VAL A 213 -4.47 4.35 -0.69
CA VAL A 213 -5.75 4.92 -1.10
C VAL A 213 -6.44 5.54 0.10
N SER A 214 -7.16 6.63 -0.14
CA SER A 214 -7.94 7.43 0.81
C SER A 214 -9.37 6.90 0.90
N GLY A 215 -9.62 6.01 1.87
CA GLY A 215 -10.95 5.46 2.18
C GLY A 215 -11.79 6.31 3.13
N ASN A 216 -13.03 5.87 3.41
CA ASN A 216 -13.98 6.60 4.28
C ASN A 216 -13.51 6.68 5.73
N HIS A 217 -12.97 5.57 6.26
CA HIS A 217 -12.42 5.55 7.62
C HIS A 217 -11.26 6.52 7.77
N TYR A 218 -10.44 6.61 6.74
CA TYR A 218 -9.27 7.47 6.73
C TYR A 218 -9.59 8.96 6.70
N GLU A 219 -10.57 9.41 5.91
CA GLU A 219 -10.96 10.83 5.96
C GLU A 219 -11.37 11.21 7.37
N LYS A 220 -12.19 10.35 8.01
CA LYS A 220 -12.63 10.56 9.38
C LYS A 220 -11.43 10.68 10.34
N ASP A 221 -10.49 9.74 10.27
CA ASP A 221 -9.33 9.74 11.17
C ASP A 221 -8.43 10.98 10.96
N MET A 222 -8.22 11.40 9.71
CA MET A 222 -7.42 12.60 9.40
C MET A 222 -8.11 13.88 9.92
N PHE A 223 -9.43 13.95 9.80
CA PHE A 223 -10.20 15.07 10.33
C PHE A 223 -10.22 15.09 11.86
N GLU A 224 -10.35 13.94 12.52
CA GLU A 224 -10.27 13.84 13.98
C GLU A 224 -8.89 14.30 14.49
N ILE A 225 -7.80 13.84 13.87
CA ILE A 225 -6.43 14.27 14.20
C ILE A 225 -6.27 15.78 13.99
N ARG A 226 -6.78 16.32 12.88
CA ARG A 226 -6.74 17.76 12.61
C ARG A 226 -7.45 18.55 13.71
N ASP A 227 -8.67 18.15 14.05
CA ASP A 227 -9.50 18.86 15.03
C ASP A 227 -8.83 18.82 16.42
N ASP A 228 -8.22 17.68 16.78
CA ASP A 228 -7.45 17.51 18.02
C ASP A 228 -6.22 18.43 18.13
N LEU A 229 -5.62 18.81 17.00
CA LEU A 229 -4.43 19.67 16.93
C LEU A 229 -4.77 21.16 16.69
N SER A 230 -5.99 21.46 16.23
CA SER A 230 -6.41 22.81 15.82
C SER A 230 -6.50 23.82 16.96
N GLY A 231 -6.51 23.35 18.22
CA GLY A 231 -6.44 24.23 19.39
C GLY A 231 -5.05 24.85 19.61
N ASP A 232 -4.00 24.24 19.05
CA ASP A 232 -2.61 24.63 19.28
C ASP A 232 -1.90 25.13 18.01
N PHE A 233 -2.34 24.71 16.84
CA PHE A 233 -1.70 25.00 15.55
C PHE A 233 -2.73 25.32 14.46
N GLU A 234 -2.28 25.97 13.38
CA GLU A 234 -3.04 26.02 12.12
C GLU A 234 -2.81 24.70 11.38
N VAL A 235 -3.85 23.86 11.27
CA VAL A 235 -3.69 22.48 10.77
C VAL A 235 -4.41 22.28 9.44
N THR A 236 -3.69 21.68 8.49
CA THR A 236 -4.24 21.27 7.19
C THR A 236 -3.92 19.80 6.92
N VAL A 237 -4.73 19.15 6.09
CA VAL A 237 -4.35 17.86 5.48
C VAL A 237 -3.66 18.19 4.16
N VAL A 238 -2.56 17.49 3.86
CA VAL A 238 -1.78 17.71 2.65
C VAL A 238 -2.67 17.68 1.40
N PRO A 239 -2.55 18.65 0.48
CA PRO A 239 -3.24 18.58 -0.80
C PRO A 239 -2.65 17.43 -1.64
N THR A 240 -3.43 16.95 -2.60
CA THR A 240 -2.92 16.02 -3.61
C THR A 240 -1.69 16.58 -4.34
N ILE A 241 -0.73 15.71 -4.64
CA ILE A 241 0.45 16.02 -5.48
C ILE A 241 0.38 15.30 -6.84
N THR A 242 -0.80 14.77 -7.16
CA THR A 242 -1.11 14.04 -8.40
C THR A 242 -2.41 14.59 -9.00
N GLU A 243 -2.89 13.98 -10.08
CA GLU A 243 -4.17 14.33 -10.72
C GLU A 243 -5.39 13.87 -9.91
N ALA A 244 -5.20 13.26 -8.73
CA ALA A 244 -6.27 12.84 -7.86
C ALA A 244 -6.94 14.00 -7.15
N ASP A 245 -8.22 13.85 -6.79
CA ASP A 245 -8.90 14.79 -5.90
C ASP A 245 -8.38 14.73 -4.45
N ARG A 246 -7.77 13.60 -4.06
CA ARG A 246 -7.34 13.30 -2.69
C ARG A 246 -5.91 12.80 -2.68
N PHE A 247 -5.15 13.21 -1.67
CA PHE A 247 -3.80 12.70 -1.48
C PHE A 247 -3.82 11.19 -1.29
N ASN A 248 -3.09 10.46 -2.12
CA ASN A 248 -2.95 9.01 -2.06
C ASN A 248 -1.56 8.63 -2.57
N LEU A 249 -1.00 7.54 -2.04
CA LEU A 249 0.33 7.11 -2.45
C LEU A 249 0.31 6.27 -3.75
N ILE A 250 -0.81 5.64 -4.13
CA ILE A 250 -0.86 4.71 -5.27
C ILE A 250 -0.64 5.40 -6.63
N GLU A 251 -0.96 6.69 -6.75
CA GLU A 251 -0.71 7.48 -7.96
C GLU A 251 0.66 8.15 -8.00
N ILE A 252 1.42 8.11 -6.90
CA ILE A 252 2.78 8.65 -6.88
C ILE A 252 3.65 7.79 -7.79
N LYS A 253 4.32 8.43 -8.76
CA LYS A 253 5.13 7.74 -9.78
C LYS A 253 6.19 6.81 -9.17
N ASP A 254 6.76 7.17 -8.03
CA ASP A 254 7.76 6.34 -7.36
C ASP A 254 7.16 5.05 -6.79
N VAL A 255 5.94 5.09 -6.25
CA VAL A 255 5.21 3.89 -5.82
C VAL A 255 4.90 2.99 -7.01
N GLN A 256 4.41 3.57 -8.11
CA GLN A 256 4.14 2.82 -9.34
C GLN A 256 5.40 2.16 -9.91
N LYS A 257 6.53 2.87 -9.93
CA LYS A 257 7.82 2.32 -10.34
C LYS A 257 8.25 1.15 -9.46
N ILE A 258 8.09 1.26 -8.14
CA ILE A 258 8.43 0.17 -7.20
C ILE A 258 7.57 -1.06 -7.50
N ILE A 259 6.26 -0.89 -7.68
CA ILE A 259 5.34 -1.99 -8.03
C ILE A 259 5.77 -2.66 -9.34
N LEU A 260 6.02 -1.87 -10.40
CA LEU A 260 6.43 -2.40 -11.70
C LEU A 260 7.80 -3.11 -11.64
N GLN A 261 8.74 -2.58 -10.86
CA GLN A 261 10.06 -3.17 -10.65
C GLN A 261 9.95 -4.49 -9.88
N ASN A 262 9.14 -4.53 -8.83
CA ASN A 262 8.84 -5.75 -8.07
C ASN A 262 8.23 -6.85 -8.95
N ILE A 263 7.30 -6.50 -9.85
CA ILE A 263 6.76 -7.43 -10.85
C ILE A 263 7.85 -7.90 -11.82
N LYS A 264 8.66 -6.97 -12.35
CA LYS A 264 9.73 -7.25 -13.32
C LYS A 264 10.75 -8.24 -12.77
N GLU A 265 11.10 -8.14 -11.50
CA GLU A 265 12.04 -9.05 -10.86
C GLU A 265 11.50 -10.47 -10.75
N GLU A 266 10.23 -10.65 -10.38
CA GLU A 266 9.61 -11.98 -10.33
C GLU A 266 9.41 -12.59 -11.73
N ILE A 267 9.19 -11.74 -12.74
CA ILE A 267 9.24 -12.16 -14.15
C ILE A 267 10.62 -12.74 -14.48
N ALA A 268 11.70 -12.00 -14.19
CA ALA A 268 13.06 -12.44 -14.51
C ALA A 268 13.45 -13.73 -13.77
N LYS A 269 13.04 -13.87 -12.50
CA LYS A 269 13.23 -15.11 -11.70
C LYS A 269 12.43 -16.30 -12.22
N SER A 270 11.44 -16.09 -13.09
CA SER A 270 10.67 -17.16 -13.72
C SER A 270 11.38 -17.83 -14.90
N GLY A 271 12.58 -17.35 -15.26
CA GLY A 271 13.43 -17.97 -16.29
C GLY A 271 12.97 -17.74 -17.73
N ILE A 272 12.25 -16.64 -17.97
CA ILE A 272 11.83 -16.16 -19.30
C ILE A 272 12.60 -14.89 -19.64
#